data_AF-A0A523KZV8-F1
#
_entry.id   AF-A0A523KZV8-F1
#
_cell.length_a   1.000
_cell.length_b   1.000
_cell.length_c   1.000
_cell.angle_alpha   90.00
_cell.angle_beta   90.00
_cell.angle_gamma   90.00
#
_symmetry.space_group_name_H-M   'P 1'
#
loop_
_entity.id
_entity.type
_entity.pdbx_description
1 polymer ?
#
loop_
_entity_poly.entity_id
_entity_poly.type
_entity_poly.pdbx_seq_one_letter_code
_entity_poly.pdbx_strand_id
1 'polypeptide(L)'
;MGLVVTIFSPGFDQSVRYLLYTDFSEMDSNAPLVALQRAFYTLALGTGAMIVYGSYLPRICSIGYAVVLVIAIDLIVSILVGLSINALIFSADILPDIDNQFAFRVFPIVFNQLEFGQLFGFLFYLMLTLAALTTSIALMEGPICYV
;
A
#
# COMPACT_ATOMS: atom_id res chain seq x y z
N MET A 1 0.28 -8.37 11.00
CA MET A 1 1.59 -8.76 11.57
C MET A 1 2.57 -7.59 11.59
N GLY A 2 2.83 -6.90 10.47
CA GLY A 2 3.73 -5.73 10.42
C GLY A 2 3.45 -4.65 11.48
N LEU A 3 2.19 -4.23 11.61
CA LEU A 3 1.77 -3.20 12.59
C LEU A 3 2.06 -3.57 14.05
N VAL A 4 1.80 -4.82 14.43
CA VAL A 4 1.95 -5.26 15.83
C VAL A 4 3.42 -5.24 16.23
N VAL A 5 4.32 -5.61 15.32
CA VAL A 5 5.77 -5.56 15.56
C VAL A 5 6.28 -4.12 15.60
N THR A 6 5.75 -3.23 14.76
CA THR A 6 6.19 -1.83 14.68
C THR A 6 5.70 -0.94 15.81
N ILE A 7 4.57 -1.24 16.47
CA ILE A 7 4.11 -0.48 17.65
C ILE A 7 5.10 -0.62 18.82
N PHE A 8 5.79 -1.75 18.92
CA PHE A 8 6.82 -1.97 19.94
C PHE A 8 8.22 -1.57 19.48
N SER A 9 8.38 -1.02 18.27
CA SER A 9 9.69 -0.62 17.77
C SER A 9 10.06 0.80 18.25
N PRO A 10 11.35 1.07 18.50
CA PRO A 10 11.81 2.38 18.96
C PRO A 10 11.58 3.51 17.94
N GLY A 11 11.38 3.18 16.66
CA GLY A 11 11.13 4.13 15.58
C GLY A 11 9.67 4.58 15.43
N PHE A 12 8.74 4.10 16.27
CA PHE A 12 7.31 4.41 16.15
C PHE A 12 7.00 5.89 16.35
N ASP A 13 7.55 6.54 17.38
CA ASP A 13 7.31 7.97 17.63
C ASP A 13 7.79 8.85 16.47
N GLN A 14 8.95 8.50 15.90
CA GLN A 14 9.54 9.19 14.76
C GLN A 14 8.72 8.99 13.48
N SER A 15 8.16 7.80 13.28
CA SER A 15 7.22 7.49 12.19
C SER A 15 5.93 8.31 12.27
N VAL A 16 5.34 8.41 13.47
CA VAL A 16 4.14 9.23 13.71
C VAL A 16 4.43 10.70 13.39
N ARG A 17 5.56 11.24 13.87
CA ARG A 17 5.97 12.61 13.59
C ARG A 17 6.23 12.83 12.10
N TYR A 18 6.91 11.91 11.42
CA TYR A 18 7.18 12.02 9.99
C TYR A 18 5.90 12.02 9.14
N LEU A 19 4.91 11.20 9.52
CA LEU A 19 3.65 11.06 8.77
C LEU A 19 2.66 12.20 9.05
N LEU A 20 2.61 12.72 10.29
CA LEU A 20 1.64 13.75 10.70
C LEU A 20 2.19 15.18 10.64
N TYR A 21 3.52 15.37 10.71
CA TYR A 21 4.15 16.68 10.71
C TYR A 21 4.66 17.02 9.32
N THR A 22 3.74 17.46 8.46
CA THR A 22 4.09 17.90 7.10
C THR A 22 4.73 19.28 7.13
N ASP A 23 5.98 19.37 6.67
CA ASP A 23 6.64 20.66 6.45
C ASP A 23 6.24 21.23 5.08
N PHE A 24 5.41 22.28 5.09
CA PHE A 24 4.96 22.94 3.87
C PHE A 24 6.07 23.75 3.18
N SER A 25 7.22 23.97 3.83
CA SER A 25 8.36 24.65 3.22
C SER A 25 9.12 23.77 2.22
N GLU A 26 8.99 22.44 2.33
CA GLU A 26 9.57 21.46 1.40
C GLU A 26 8.60 21.06 0.27
N MET A 27 7.42 21.66 0.23
CA MET A 27 6.39 21.29 -0.74
C MET A 27 6.73 21.82 -2.13
N ASP A 28 7.15 20.92 -3.02
CA ASP A 28 7.33 21.24 -4.44
C ASP A 28 5.99 21.57 -5.10
N SER A 29 6.02 22.45 -6.11
CA SER A 29 4.90 22.80 -6.98
C SER A 29 4.25 21.58 -7.65
N ASN A 30 4.99 20.49 -7.82
CA ASN A 30 4.50 19.22 -8.39
C ASN A 30 3.85 18.28 -7.37
N ALA A 31 3.98 18.53 -6.08
CA ALA A 31 3.42 17.69 -5.01
C ALA A 31 1.93 17.32 -5.21
N PRO A 32 1.02 18.25 -5.54
CA PRO A 32 -0.39 17.90 -5.78
C PRO A 32 -0.59 16.99 -7.00
N LEU A 33 0.21 17.16 -8.06
CA LEU A 33 0.13 16.30 -9.25
C LEU A 33 0.60 14.87 -8.94
N VAL A 34 1.71 14.73 -8.20
CA VAL A 34 2.24 13.43 -7.76
C VAL A 34 1.25 12.73 -6.83
N ALA A 35 0.64 13.45 -5.88
CA ALA A 35 -0.38 12.91 -4.99
C ALA A 35 -1.62 12.43 -5.75
N LEU A 36 -2.07 13.20 -6.76
CA LEU A 36 -3.18 12.80 -7.63
C LEU A 36 -2.85 11.51 -8.40
N GLN A 37 -1.66 11.42 -9.00
CA GLN A 37 -1.22 10.21 -9.70
C GLN A 37 -1.19 9.00 -8.75
N ARG A 38 -0.73 9.18 -7.51
CA ARG A 38 -0.73 8.12 -6.49
C ARG A 38 -2.15 7.67 -6.14
N ALA A 39 -3.08 8.61 -6.00
CA ALA A 39 -4.49 8.31 -5.72
C ALA A 39 -5.17 7.55 -6.88
N PHE A 40 -4.86 7.90 -8.13
CA PHE A 40 -5.38 7.18 -9.30
C PHE A 40 -4.80 5.76 -9.40
N TYR A 41 -3.51 5.61 -9.07
CA TYR A 41 -2.84 4.30 -9.11
C TYR A 41 -3.39 3.34 -8.05
N THR A 42 -3.55 3.78 -6.79
CA THR A 42 -4.06 2.92 -5.70
C THR A 42 -5.50 2.46 -5.95
N LEU A 43 -6.33 3.31 -6.56
CA LEU A 43 -7.73 2.97 -6.89
C LEU A 43 -7.89 2.33 -8.29
N ALA A 44 -6.80 2.10 -9.02
CA ALA A 44 -6.81 1.63 -10.41
C ALA A 44 -7.75 2.42 -11.34
N LEU A 45 -7.93 3.72 -11.07
CA LEU A 45 -8.82 4.60 -11.84
C LEU A 45 -8.21 4.90 -13.21
N GLY A 46 -9.01 4.74 -14.27
CA GLY A 46 -8.60 4.97 -15.65
C GLY A 46 -8.18 3.72 -16.43
N THR A 47 -8.15 2.55 -15.79
CA THR A 47 -7.79 1.26 -16.45
C THR A 47 -8.98 0.52 -17.06
N GLY A 48 -10.21 1.01 -16.85
CA GLY A 48 -11.45 0.34 -17.26
C GLY A 48 -11.88 -0.81 -16.34
N ALA A 49 -11.00 -1.32 -15.47
CA ALA A 49 -11.29 -2.43 -14.55
C ALA A 49 -12.51 -2.16 -13.64
N MET A 50 -12.62 -0.94 -13.09
CA MET A 50 -13.75 -0.57 -12.24
C MET A 50 -15.10 -0.49 -13.00
N ILE A 51 -15.07 -0.21 -14.30
CA ILE A 51 -16.27 -0.20 -15.15
C ILE A 51 -16.76 -1.64 -15.36
N VAL A 52 -15.83 -2.55 -15.66
CA VAL A 52 -16.12 -3.98 -15.82
C VAL A 52 -16.66 -4.59 -14.52
N TYR A 53 -16.02 -4.31 -13.38
CA TYR A 53 -16.53 -4.76 -12.09
C TYR A 53 -17.87 -4.14 -11.71
N GLY A 54 -18.11 -2.88 -12.06
CA GLY A 54 -19.41 -2.26 -11.93
C GLY A 54 -20.51 -2.94 -12.76
N SER A 55 -20.15 -3.50 -13.92
CA SER A 55 -21.10 -4.22 -14.80
C SER A 55 -21.57 -5.56 -14.21
N TYR A 56 -20.77 -6.16 -13.32
CA TYR A 56 -21.11 -7.40 -12.62
C TYR A 56 -21.92 -7.17 -11.32
N LEU A 57 -22.17 -5.92 -10.91
CA LEU A 57 -22.91 -5.65 -9.68
C LEU A 57 -24.43 -5.88 -9.85
N PRO A 58 -25.10 -6.56 -8.90
CA PRO A 58 -26.55 -6.67 -8.91
C PRO A 58 -27.21 -5.31 -8.68
N ARG A 59 -28.32 -5.03 -9.38
CA ARG A 59 -29.04 -3.73 -9.34
C ARG A 59 -29.53 -3.28 -7.96
N ILE A 60 -29.48 -4.17 -6.97
CA ILE A 60 -29.92 -3.94 -5.59
C ILE A 60 -28.79 -3.31 -4.75
N CYS A 61 -27.54 -3.38 -5.20
CA CYS A 61 -26.40 -2.81 -4.48
C CYS A 61 -26.23 -1.31 -4.74
N SER A 62 -26.09 -0.53 -3.67
CA SER A 62 -25.71 0.89 -3.77
C SER A 62 -24.24 1.01 -4.15
N ILE A 63 -23.97 1.41 -5.39
CA ILE A 63 -22.61 1.65 -5.90
C ILE A 63 -21.93 2.76 -5.09
N GLY A 64 -22.67 3.83 -4.73
CA GLY A 64 -22.11 4.94 -3.96
C GLY A 64 -21.60 4.51 -2.59
N TYR A 65 -22.34 3.65 -1.89
CA TYR A 65 -21.89 3.10 -0.60
C TYR A 65 -20.65 2.22 -0.74
N ALA A 66 -20.63 1.35 -1.76
CA ALA A 66 -19.49 0.48 -2.03
C ALA A 66 -18.22 1.28 -2.34
N VAL A 67 -18.31 2.33 -3.15
CA VAL A 67 -17.18 3.20 -3.50
C VAL A 67 -16.62 3.90 -2.26
N VAL A 68 -17.47 4.50 -1.43
CA VAL A 68 -17.03 5.18 -0.20
C VAL A 68 -16.34 4.20 0.75
N LEU A 69 -16.88 2.98 0.88
CA LEU A 69 -16.31 1.95 1.73
C LEU A 69 -14.94 1.48 1.22
N VAL A 70 -14.79 1.28 -0.09
CA VAL A 70 -13.50 0.89 -0.70
C VAL A 70 -12.45 1.98 -0.47
N ILE A 71 -12.79 3.26 -0.73
CA ILE A 71 -11.87 4.39 -0.52
C ILE A 71 -11.47 4.50 0.95
N ALA A 72 -12.43 4.37 1.87
CA ALA A 72 -12.15 4.46 3.31
C ALA A 72 -11.20 3.33 3.78
N ILE A 73 -11.44 2.09 3.33
CA ILE A 73 -10.58 0.95 3.67
C ILE A 73 -9.18 1.14 3.07
N ASP A 74 -9.08 1.55 1.80
CA ASP A 74 -7.80 1.80 1.13
C ASP A 74 -6.97 2.86 1.87
N LEU A 75 -7.59 3.99 2.25
CA LEU A 75 -6.93 5.04 3.03
C LEU A 75 -6.45 4.55 4.39
N ILE A 76 -7.31 3.84 5.14
CA ILE A 76 -6.95 3.31 6.47
C ILE A 76 -5.77 2.36 6.34
N VAL A 77 -5.82 1.42 5.39
CA VAL A 77 -4.74 0.44 5.17
C VAL A 77 -3.46 1.15 4.74
N SER A 78 -3.54 2.13 3.85
CA SER A 78 -2.38 2.89 3.36
C SER A 78 -1.66 3.65 4.50
N ILE A 79 -2.42 4.32 5.38
CA ILE A 79 -1.86 5.02 6.55
C ILE A 79 -1.18 4.01 7.50
N LEU A 80 -1.84 2.89 7.78
CA LEU A 80 -1.33 1.85 8.66
C LEU A 80 -0.03 1.21 8.13
N VAL A 81 0.03 0.96 6.82
CA VAL A 81 1.22 0.42 6.16
C VAL A 81 2.33 1.47 6.12
N GLY A 82 2.03 2.72 5.78
CA GLY A 82 2.99 3.82 5.79
C GLY A 82 3.63 4.01 7.16
N LEU A 83 2.84 4.00 8.22
CA LEU A 83 3.32 4.09 9.59
C LEU A 83 4.25 2.91 9.95
N SER A 84 3.87 1.69 9.56
CA SER A 84 4.66 0.49 9.83
C SER A 84 6.00 0.51 9.09
N ILE A 85 5.99 0.87 7.81
CA ILE A 85 7.19 0.93 6.97
C ILE A 85 8.15 2.01 7.50
N ASN A 86 7.65 3.22 7.78
CA ASN A 86 8.50 4.29 8.29
C ASN A 86 9.09 3.96 9.66
N ALA A 87 8.31 3.36 10.57
CA ALA A 87 8.81 2.93 11.88
C ALA A 87 9.93 1.88 11.76
N LEU A 88 9.83 1.00 10.75
CA LEU A 88 10.83 0.00 10.47
C LEU A 88 12.12 0.60 9.92
N ILE A 89 12.00 1.54 8.97
CA ILE A 89 13.13 2.28 8.37
C ILE A 89 13.91 3.01 9.46
N PHE A 90 13.22 3.79 10.32
CA PHE A 90 13.86 4.53 11.41
C PHE A 90 14.49 3.60 12.47
N SER A 91 13.90 2.43 12.72
CA SER A 91 14.47 1.48 13.68
C SER A 91 15.71 0.74 13.17
N ALA A 92 15.89 0.66 11.85
CA ALA A 92 16.95 -0.11 11.21
C ALA A 92 18.07 0.77 10.62
N ASP A 93 17.99 2.10 10.78
CA ASP A 93 18.91 3.09 10.18
C ASP A 93 19.10 2.91 8.64
N ILE A 94 18.09 2.36 7.97
CA ILE A 94 18.12 2.15 6.52
C ILE A 94 17.73 3.48 5.86
N LEU A 95 18.47 3.94 4.85
CA LEU A 95 18.11 5.16 4.12
C LEU A 95 16.69 5.03 3.53
N PRO A 96 15.86 6.09 3.60
CA PRO A 96 14.45 6.08 3.22
C PRO A 96 14.23 6.14 1.71
N ASP A 97 15.09 5.49 0.92
CA ASP A 97 14.92 5.46 -0.53
C ASP A 97 13.86 4.41 -0.88
N ILE A 98 12.59 4.82 -0.79
CA ILE A 98 11.43 3.97 -1.08
C ILE A 98 11.29 3.88 -2.60
N ASP A 99 12.03 2.96 -3.20
CA ASP A 99 11.93 2.61 -4.60
C ASP A 99 11.05 1.36 -4.81
N ASN A 100 10.75 1.03 -6.07
CA ASN A 100 9.94 -0.15 -6.39
C ASN A 100 10.57 -1.47 -5.89
N GLN A 101 11.87 -1.48 -5.57
CA GLN A 101 12.57 -2.64 -5.03
C GLN A 101 12.68 -2.63 -3.49
N PHE A 102 12.14 -1.60 -2.83
CA PHE A 102 12.22 -1.43 -1.38
C PHE A 102 11.74 -2.67 -0.62
N ALA A 103 10.58 -3.20 -1.01
CA ALA A 103 10.00 -4.37 -0.35
C ALA A 103 10.93 -5.61 -0.46
N PHE A 104 11.64 -5.77 -1.57
CA PHE A 104 12.52 -6.90 -1.81
C PHE A 104 13.92 -6.74 -1.20
N ARG A 105 14.29 -5.55 -0.75
CA ARG A 105 15.57 -5.28 -0.08
C ARG A 105 15.42 -5.21 1.44
N VAL A 106 14.41 -4.48 1.92
CA VAL A 106 14.26 -4.16 3.35
C VAL A 106 13.58 -5.28 4.12
N PHE A 107 12.50 -5.85 3.61
CA PHE A 107 11.78 -6.91 4.35
C PHE A 107 12.63 -8.17 4.59
N PRO A 108 13.49 -8.65 3.67
CA PRO A 108 14.39 -9.78 3.97
C PRO A 108 15.36 -9.49 5.11
N ILE A 109 15.92 -8.27 5.19
CA ILE A 109 16.83 -7.87 6.27
C ILE A 109 16.09 -7.93 7.60
N VAL A 110 14.86 -7.41 7.63
CA VAL A 110 14.02 -7.38 8.83
C VAL A 110 13.60 -8.79 9.25
N PHE A 111 13.20 -9.64 8.32
CA PHE A 111 12.85 -11.02 8.65
C PHE A 111 14.07 -11.79 9.19
N ASN A 112 15.29 -11.55 8.71
CA ASN A 112 16.49 -12.19 9.26
C ASN A 112 16.77 -11.85 10.73
N GLN A 113 16.27 -10.72 11.23
CA GLN A 113 16.41 -10.33 12.63
C GLN A 113 15.37 -11.00 13.54
N LEU A 114 14.34 -11.64 12.99
CA LEU A 114 13.29 -12.33 13.73
C LEU A 114 13.63 -13.82 13.89
N GLU A 115 13.36 -14.36 15.08
CA GLU A 115 13.37 -15.81 15.29
C GLU A 115 12.30 -16.46 14.38
N PHE A 116 12.68 -17.47 13.59
CA PHE A 116 11.90 -18.07 12.49
C PHE A 116 11.62 -17.14 11.28
N GLY A 117 12.44 -16.11 11.09
CA GLY A 117 12.38 -15.17 9.97
C GLY A 117 12.15 -15.77 8.58
N GLN A 118 12.76 -16.92 8.28
CA GLN A 118 12.65 -17.58 6.98
C GLN A 118 11.22 -18.08 6.69
N LEU A 119 10.53 -18.62 7.69
CA LEU A 119 9.13 -19.06 7.55
C LEU A 119 8.21 -17.86 7.33
N PHE A 120 8.41 -16.79 8.10
CA PHE A 120 7.63 -15.56 7.97
C PHE A 120 7.88 -14.84 6.65
N GLY A 121 9.13 -14.79 6.18
CA GLY A 121 9.49 -14.24 4.89
C GLY A 121 8.83 -15.03 3.74
N PHE A 122 8.86 -16.36 3.80
CA PHE A 122 8.20 -17.21 2.80
C PHE A 122 6.68 -16.93 2.73
N LEU A 123 6.00 -16.90 3.88
CA LEU A 123 4.56 -16.62 3.96
C LEU A 123 4.23 -15.20 3.45
N PHE A 124 5.05 -14.21 3.79
CA PHE A 124 4.86 -12.83 3.34
C PHE A 124 4.96 -12.72 1.81
N TYR A 125 6.01 -13.27 1.21
CA TYR A 125 6.19 -13.20 -0.24
C TYR A 125 5.17 -14.07 -1.00
N LEU A 126 4.72 -15.18 -0.42
CA LEU A 126 3.62 -15.95 -0.98
C LEU A 126 2.35 -15.12 -1.03
N MET A 127 1.98 -14.45 0.06
CA MET A 127 0.82 -13.55 0.08
C MET A 127 0.99 -12.35 -0.85
N LEU A 128 2.18 -11.75 -0.89
CA LEU A 128 2.48 -10.64 -1.80
C LEU A 128 2.27 -11.06 -3.26
N THR A 129 2.71 -12.26 -3.62
CA THR A 129 2.54 -12.81 -4.97
C THR A 129 1.06 -13.04 -5.30
N LEU A 130 0.29 -13.62 -4.37
CA LEU A 130 -1.14 -13.82 -4.56
C LEU A 130 -1.90 -12.49 -4.69
N ALA A 131 -1.54 -11.48 -3.89
CA ALA A 131 -2.14 -10.14 -3.97
C ALA A 131 -1.77 -9.42 -5.28
N ALA A 132 -0.53 -9.57 -5.75
CA ALA A 132 -0.09 -9.04 -7.04
C ALA A 132 -0.82 -9.75 -8.21
N LEU A 133 -1.05 -11.06 -8.09
CA LEU A 133 -1.77 -11.85 -9.09
C LEU A 133 -3.22 -11.42 -9.21
N THR A 134 -3.95 -11.26 -8.10
CA THR A 134 -5.35 -10.78 -8.13
C THR A 134 -5.47 -9.38 -8.72
N THR A 135 -4.53 -8.50 -8.39
CA THR A 135 -4.47 -7.14 -8.97
C THR A 135 -4.17 -7.19 -10.48
N SER A 136 -3.29 -8.08 -10.91
CA SER A 136 -2.96 -8.25 -12.33
C SER A 136 -4.15 -8.77 -13.14
N ILE A 137 -4.92 -9.71 -12.58
CA ILE A 137 -6.15 -10.22 -13.19
C ILE A 137 -7.17 -9.07 -13.32
N ALA A 138 -7.35 -8.27 -12.27
CA ALA A 138 -8.25 -7.12 -12.30
C ALA A 138 -7.89 -6.10 -13.39
N LEU A 139 -6.60 -5.84 -13.59
CA LEU A 139 -6.13 -4.94 -14.64
C LEU A 139 -6.30 -5.53 -16.05
N MET A 140 -6.22 -6.86 -16.21
CA MET A 140 -6.43 -7.55 -17.48
C MET A 140 -7.91 -7.62 -17.89
N GLU A 141 -8.85 -7.66 -16.95
CA GLU A 141 -10.29 -7.67 -17.23
C GLU A 141 -10.73 -6.45 -18.06
N GLY A 142 -10.16 -5.26 -17.80
CA GLY A 142 -10.45 -4.04 -18.55
C GLY A 142 -10.32 -4.20 -20.07
N PRO A 143 -9.12 -4.53 -20.60
CA PRO A 143 -8.92 -4.73 -22.04
C PRO A 143 -9.58 -5.99 -22.59
N ILE A 144 -9.72 -7.08 -21.83
CA ILE A 144 -10.35 -8.32 -22.32
C ILE A 144 -11.86 -8.12 -22.53
N CYS A 145 -12.53 -7.43 -21.61
CA CYS A 145 -13.99 -7.21 -21.69
C CYS A 145 -14.36 -6.10 -22.70
N TYR A 146 -13.40 -5.29 -23.14
CA TYR A 146 -13.60 -4.29 -24.20
C TYR A 146 -13.58 -4.91 -25.61
N VAL A 147 -12.88 -6.03 -25.80
CA VAL A 147 -12.85 -6.81 -27.05
C VAL A 147 -14.04 -7.76 -27.12
#